data_AF-A0A7M2C240-F1
#
_entry.id   AF-A0A7M2C240-F1
#
_cell.length_a   1.000
_cell.length_b   1.000
_cell.length_c   1.000
_cell.angle_alpha   90.00
_cell.angle_beta   90.00
_cell.angle_gamma   90.00
#
_symmetry.space_group_name_H-M   'P 1'
#
loop_
_entity.id
_entity.type
_entity.pdbx_description
1 polymer ?
#
loop_
_entity_poly.entity_id
_entity_poly.type
_entity_poly.pdbx_seq_one_letter_code
_entity_poly.pdbx_strand_id
1 'polypeptide(L)'
;MGNITFFRVRSLAKPAAVLAIAAALSLSLNSCGVLAEQPDQSSSTAAAPETVTPTPTPTPTPTPGKGPACPTLRCTSVTVTGDMLVHTQLWQQARADAAAAGQPGYNFVPLLEGQRRYISASDLAICHQETPVATPEGPFSAYPSFNVPPQIIAASKDVGYQACTTASNHTIDRGTEGLLRTLDALDAAGLKHTGSYRTEAASKEILLLKTPAATVAVIEGTYGHNGQIPEYPWLVDELDPAVMIAKAKQARASGADIVLGVMHAGDEYASEPNAQQQETAHALVDSGQFTMIYGHHTHSVLPIENYKGTWIVYGLGNGVTELSPWYVVNNEGLLVRAQFSQNEAGQWTASDLAWAPSVIVRDPYRWCSVASDAPQGVCASPAADAETRLRTRTVVESMGAAAAGARELLVTQEK
;
A
#
# COMPACT_ATOMS: atom_id res chain seq x y z
N MET A 1 4.62 47.31 -30.14
CA MET A 1 3.66 48.38 -29.78
C MET A 1 2.46 47.71 -29.13
N GLY A 2 2.08 48.14 -27.93
CA GLY A 2 0.85 47.70 -27.25
C GLY A 2 1.06 47.09 -25.85
N ASN A 3 1.44 47.90 -24.87
CA ASN A 3 1.40 47.57 -23.44
C ASN A 3 -0.06 47.57 -22.95
N ILE A 4 -0.46 46.59 -22.12
CA ILE A 4 -1.65 46.70 -21.28
C ILE A 4 -1.28 46.38 -19.83
N THR A 5 -1.44 47.41 -19.02
CA THR A 5 -1.17 47.54 -17.59
C THR A 5 -2.39 47.06 -16.79
N PHE A 6 -2.22 46.18 -15.80
CA PHE A 6 -3.29 45.88 -14.82
C PHE A 6 -3.10 46.71 -13.55
N PHE A 7 -4.12 47.48 -13.21
CA PHE A 7 -4.22 48.30 -12.00
C PHE A 7 -4.57 47.46 -10.77
N ARG A 8 -3.84 47.69 -9.68
CA ARG A 8 -4.21 47.31 -8.30
C ARG A 8 -5.39 48.18 -7.84
N VAL A 9 -6.39 47.57 -7.21
CA VAL A 9 -7.30 48.27 -6.29
C VAL A 9 -7.26 47.57 -4.93
N ARG A 10 -6.79 48.32 -3.93
CA ARG A 10 -6.89 48.01 -2.50
C ARG A 10 -8.29 48.40 -2.02
N SER A 11 -8.94 47.55 -1.24
CA SER A 11 -10.03 47.96 -0.34
C SER A 11 -9.59 47.71 1.10
N LEU A 12 -9.74 48.77 1.91
CA LEU A 12 -9.43 48.90 3.33
C LEU A 12 -10.74 49.17 4.07
N ALA A 13 -10.95 48.49 5.20
CA ALA A 13 -11.62 48.95 6.44
C ALA A 13 -12.43 47.80 7.08
N LYS A 14 -12.54 47.60 8.40
CA LYS A 14 -11.72 47.83 9.61
C LYS A 14 -12.48 47.04 10.73
N PRO A 15 -11.86 46.75 11.89
CA PRO A 15 -12.28 45.71 12.83
C PRO A 15 -13.29 46.21 13.89
N ALA A 16 -14.07 45.29 14.46
CA ALA A 16 -14.87 45.54 15.66
C ALA A 16 -14.08 45.15 16.93
N ALA A 17 -14.14 46.04 17.91
CA ALA A 17 -13.43 46.05 19.18
C ALA A 17 -14.00 45.03 20.21
N VAL A 18 -13.13 44.33 20.94
CA VAL A 18 -12.78 44.53 22.37
C VAL A 18 -13.95 44.39 23.36
N LEU A 19 -13.89 43.35 24.19
CA LEU A 19 -14.10 43.50 25.64
C LEU A 19 -13.21 42.52 26.41
N ALA A 20 -12.28 43.07 27.18
CA ALA A 20 -11.47 42.39 28.17
C ALA A 20 -12.08 42.65 29.56
N ILE A 21 -12.17 41.64 30.42
CA ILE A 21 -12.21 41.81 31.87
C ILE A 21 -11.30 40.74 32.48
N ALA A 22 -10.31 41.19 33.25
CA ALA A 22 -9.41 40.37 34.05
C ALA A 22 -9.39 40.89 35.50
N ALA A 23 -9.01 39.98 36.41
CA ALA A 23 -8.61 40.17 37.81
C ALA A 23 -9.77 40.28 38.83
N ALA A 24 -9.71 39.77 40.07
CA ALA A 24 -8.59 39.25 40.87
C ALA A 24 -9.09 38.32 42.01
N LEU A 25 -8.14 37.58 42.58
CA LEU A 25 -8.18 36.78 43.82
C LEU A 25 -8.77 37.51 45.04
N SER A 26 -9.33 36.73 45.97
CA SER A 26 -9.09 36.93 47.41
C SER A 26 -9.32 35.65 48.23
N LEU A 27 -8.27 35.21 48.93
CA LEU A 27 -8.33 34.32 50.09
C LEU A 27 -8.68 35.15 51.34
N SER A 28 -9.49 34.60 52.25
CA SER A 28 -9.32 34.81 53.69
C SER A 28 -9.92 33.66 54.51
N LEU A 29 -9.19 33.31 55.55
CA LEU A 29 -9.37 32.23 56.52
C LEU A 29 -10.16 32.68 57.77
N ASN A 30 -10.53 31.65 58.57
CA ASN A 30 -10.97 31.65 59.99
C ASN A 30 -12.48 31.83 60.22
N SER A 31 -13.15 31.10 61.13
CA SER A 31 -12.69 30.34 62.30
C SER A 31 -13.78 29.39 62.84
N CYS A 32 -13.32 28.34 63.53
CA CYS A 32 -13.87 27.64 64.71
C CYS A 32 -15.31 27.07 64.75
N GLY A 33 -15.37 25.75 64.94
CA GLY A 33 -16.46 25.04 65.60
C GLY A 33 -15.94 23.70 66.15
N VAL A 34 -15.56 23.69 67.42
CA VAL A 34 -15.06 22.55 68.21
C VAL A 34 -16.25 21.69 68.64
N LEU A 35 -16.16 20.37 68.49
CA LEU A 35 -16.75 19.40 69.41
C LEU A 35 -15.85 18.16 69.45
N ALA A 36 -15.42 17.83 70.67
CA ALA A 36 -14.53 16.73 70.99
C ALA A 36 -15.35 15.51 71.41
N GLU A 37 -14.94 14.32 71.00
CA GLU A 37 -15.33 13.07 71.67
C GLU A 37 -14.17 12.07 71.62
N GLN A 38 -14.01 11.35 72.74
CA GLN A 38 -12.84 10.58 73.15
C GLN A 38 -12.67 9.24 72.40
N PRO A 39 -11.47 8.63 72.41
CA PRO A 39 -11.23 7.36 71.75
C PRO A 39 -11.62 6.17 72.64
N ASP A 40 -12.53 5.33 72.15
CA ASP A 40 -12.76 4.00 72.69
C ASP A 40 -11.74 3.02 72.10
N GLN A 41 -10.92 2.42 72.97
CA GLN A 41 -10.03 1.33 72.60
C GLN A 41 -10.85 0.05 72.43
N SER A 42 -11.06 -0.36 71.17
CA SER A 42 -11.45 -1.73 70.85
C SER A 42 -10.27 -2.47 70.23
N SER A 43 -9.91 -3.59 70.84
CA SER A 43 -8.88 -4.52 70.41
C SER A 43 -9.32 -5.24 69.13
N SER A 44 -8.78 -4.82 67.98
CA SER A 44 -8.86 -5.57 66.72
C SER A 44 -7.65 -6.50 66.62
N THR A 45 -7.88 -7.81 66.73
CA THR A 45 -6.91 -8.84 66.36
C THR A 45 -6.50 -8.68 64.90
N ALA A 46 -5.22 -8.40 64.65
CA ALA A 46 -4.65 -8.34 63.31
C ALA A 46 -4.70 -9.73 62.66
N ALA A 47 -5.49 -9.88 61.61
CA ALA A 47 -5.39 -11.02 60.70
C ALA A 47 -4.07 -10.91 59.92
N ALA A 48 -3.33 -12.02 59.83
CA ALA A 48 -2.10 -12.10 59.05
C ALA A 48 -2.38 -11.77 57.57
N PRO A 49 -1.45 -11.11 56.86
CA PRO A 49 -1.62 -10.82 55.45
C PRO A 49 -1.66 -12.13 54.66
N GLU A 50 -2.78 -12.41 54.01
CA GLU A 50 -2.86 -13.47 53.01
C GLU A 50 -1.86 -13.17 51.91
N THR A 51 -0.91 -14.08 51.72
CA THR A 51 0.06 -14.01 50.64
C THR A 51 -0.68 -14.30 49.35
N VAL A 52 -1.11 -13.24 48.65
CA VAL A 52 -1.70 -13.36 47.32
C VAL A 52 -0.62 -13.91 46.40
N THR A 53 -0.73 -15.20 46.07
CA THR A 53 0.14 -15.82 45.07
C THR A 53 -0.18 -15.17 43.74
N PRO A 54 0.77 -14.53 43.04
CA PRO A 54 0.47 -13.87 41.77
C PRO A 54 -0.04 -14.92 40.78
N THR A 55 -1.27 -14.72 40.29
CA THR A 55 -1.80 -15.52 39.18
C THR A 55 -0.81 -15.42 38.03
N PRO A 56 -0.31 -16.54 37.49
CA PRO A 56 0.63 -16.48 36.37
C PRO A 56 -0.04 -15.76 35.20
N THR A 57 0.59 -14.68 34.73
CA THR A 57 0.16 -13.99 33.50
C THR A 57 0.17 -15.02 32.37
N PRO A 58 -0.94 -15.19 31.63
CA PRO A 58 -0.99 -16.16 30.55
C PRO A 58 0.10 -15.84 29.53
N THR A 59 0.90 -16.85 29.18
CA THR A 59 1.91 -16.72 28.13
C THR A 59 1.22 -16.36 26.82
N PRO A 60 1.65 -15.30 26.10
CA PRO A 60 1.05 -14.92 24.83
C PRO A 60 1.16 -16.05 23.80
N THR A 61 0.05 -16.35 23.12
CA THR A 61 0.02 -17.33 22.03
C THR A 61 0.81 -16.81 20.82
N PRO A 62 1.80 -17.56 20.29
CA PRO A 62 2.53 -17.15 19.10
C PRO A 62 1.63 -17.06 17.86
N THR A 63 1.82 -16.03 17.04
CA THR A 63 1.20 -15.85 15.71
C THR A 63 2.29 -15.59 14.68
N PRO A 64 2.96 -16.61 14.14
CA PRO A 64 4.14 -16.44 13.30
C PRO A 64 3.85 -15.90 11.88
N GLY A 65 2.58 -15.78 11.49
CA GLY A 65 2.20 -15.42 10.12
C GLY A 65 2.63 -16.46 9.08
N LYS A 66 2.37 -16.18 7.81
CA LYS A 66 2.92 -16.94 6.69
C LYS A 66 4.27 -16.38 6.24
N GLY A 67 5.10 -17.23 5.63
CA GLY A 67 6.41 -16.88 5.10
C GLY A 67 7.57 -17.42 5.96
N PRO A 68 8.70 -16.70 6.08
CA PRO A 68 9.87 -17.18 6.79
C PRO A 68 9.59 -17.33 8.29
N ALA A 69 10.49 -18.01 9.00
CA ALA A 69 10.37 -18.22 10.43
C ALA A 69 10.28 -16.87 11.16
N CYS A 70 9.20 -16.68 11.94
CA CYS A 70 9.00 -15.46 12.70
C CYS A 70 10.10 -15.34 13.78
N PRO A 71 10.88 -14.25 13.79
CA PRO A 71 11.94 -14.05 14.80
C PRO A 71 11.40 -13.67 16.19
N THR A 72 10.09 -13.42 16.30
CA THR A 72 9.41 -13.00 17.54
C THR A 72 8.13 -13.82 17.76
N LEU A 73 7.31 -13.41 18.74
CA LEU A 73 6.02 -14.07 19.00
C LEU A 73 4.95 -13.74 17.96
N ARG A 74 5.04 -12.58 17.30
CA ARG A 74 3.98 -12.08 16.41
C ARG A 74 4.60 -11.55 15.13
N CYS A 75 4.26 -12.19 14.02
CA CYS A 75 4.59 -11.73 12.69
C CYS A 75 3.39 -11.80 11.75
N THR A 76 3.46 -11.01 10.69
CA THR A 76 2.55 -11.09 9.55
C THR A 76 3.31 -10.77 8.27
N SER A 77 2.94 -11.35 7.14
CA SER A 77 3.50 -11.01 5.84
C SER A 77 2.51 -10.29 4.94
N VAL A 78 3.03 -9.32 4.18
CA VAL A 78 2.30 -8.62 3.13
C VAL A 78 3.06 -8.76 1.83
N THR A 79 2.37 -9.20 0.78
CA THR A 79 2.86 -9.19 -0.60
C THR A 79 2.24 -8.06 -1.38
N VAL A 80 3.06 -7.36 -2.16
CA VAL A 80 2.65 -6.31 -3.10
C VAL A 80 3.20 -6.65 -4.48
N THR A 81 2.48 -6.28 -5.53
CA THR A 81 2.86 -6.53 -6.93
C THR A 81 2.76 -5.26 -7.74
N GLY A 82 3.44 -5.23 -8.88
CA GLY A 82 3.41 -4.10 -9.81
C GLY A 82 2.05 -3.80 -10.44
N ASP A 83 2.09 -2.87 -11.38
CA ASP A 83 0.92 -2.25 -12.03
C ASP A 83 0.04 -3.26 -12.78
N MET A 84 -1.28 -3.16 -12.61
CA MET A 84 -2.25 -3.87 -13.47
C MET A 84 -2.66 -3.01 -14.66
N LEU A 85 -1.81 -2.99 -15.68
CA LEU A 85 -1.96 -2.17 -16.88
C LEU A 85 -2.49 -3.01 -18.06
N VAL A 86 -3.81 -3.19 -18.12
CA VAL A 86 -4.41 -4.13 -19.07
C VAL A 86 -4.55 -3.53 -20.47
N HIS A 87 -3.72 -4.05 -21.40
CA HIS A 87 -3.74 -3.69 -22.82
C HIS A 87 -4.55 -4.67 -23.68
N THR A 88 -4.72 -4.31 -24.96
CA THR A 88 -5.62 -5.03 -25.88
C THR A 88 -5.33 -6.52 -26.00
N GLN A 89 -4.05 -6.86 -26.06
CA GLN A 89 -3.55 -8.21 -26.25
C GLN A 89 -3.86 -9.10 -25.04
N LEU A 90 -3.91 -8.51 -23.83
CA LEU A 90 -4.19 -9.25 -22.60
C LEU A 90 -5.65 -9.70 -22.56
N TRP A 91 -6.60 -8.84 -22.93
CA TRP A 91 -8.00 -9.28 -22.98
C TRP A 91 -8.32 -10.13 -24.20
N GLN A 92 -7.58 -9.99 -25.31
CA GLN A 92 -7.67 -10.95 -26.42
C GLN A 92 -7.24 -12.35 -25.95
N GLN A 93 -6.13 -12.45 -25.20
CA GLN A 93 -5.73 -13.70 -24.58
C GLN A 93 -6.77 -14.21 -23.58
N ALA A 94 -7.30 -13.35 -22.70
CA ALA A 94 -8.31 -13.74 -21.73
C ALA A 94 -9.59 -14.26 -22.40
N ARG A 95 -9.97 -13.72 -23.56
CA ARG A 95 -11.10 -14.24 -24.37
C ARG A 95 -10.78 -15.62 -24.95
N ALA A 96 -9.56 -15.83 -25.44
CA ALA A 96 -9.12 -17.13 -25.92
C ALA A 96 -9.10 -18.16 -24.79
N ASP A 97 -8.64 -17.78 -23.60
CA ASP A 97 -8.61 -18.62 -22.41
C ASP A 97 -10.02 -19.00 -21.94
N ALA A 98 -10.97 -18.05 -21.98
CA ALA A 98 -12.39 -18.34 -21.70
C ALA A 98 -12.96 -19.35 -22.70
N ALA A 99 -12.73 -19.13 -24.00
CA ALA A 99 -13.19 -20.03 -25.05
C ALA A 99 -12.60 -21.44 -24.92
N ALA A 100 -11.30 -21.55 -24.60
CA ALA A 100 -10.63 -22.83 -24.36
C ALA A 100 -11.22 -23.58 -23.14
N ALA A 101 -11.72 -22.84 -22.14
CA ALA A 101 -12.43 -23.40 -20.98
C ALA A 101 -13.94 -23.64 -21.23
N GLY A 102 -14.44 -23.39 -22.45
CA GLY A 102 -15.87 -23.52 -22.78
C GLY A 102 -16.75 -22.46 -22.11
N GLN A 103 -16.18 -21.32 -21.72
CA GLN A 103 -16.87 -20.21 -21.06
C GLN A 103 -17.00 -19.00 -21.99
N PRO A 104 -18.10 -18.22 -21.91
CA PRO A 104 -18.20 -16.94 -22.61
C PRO A 104 -17.35 -15.86 -21.92
N GLY A 105 -17.16 -14.73 -22.59
CA GLY A 105 -16.53 -13.55 -22.01
C GLY A 105 -15.00 -13.63 -21.94
N TYR A 106 -14.43 -13.31 -20.77
CA TYR A 106 -13.00 -13.14 -20.54
C TYR A 106 -12.58 -13.89 -19.28
N ASN A 107 -11.50 -14.67 -19.37
CA ASN A 107 -10.89 -15.36 -18.24
C ASN A 107 -9.45 -14.86 -18.05
N PHE A 108 -9.24 -14.00 -17.06
CA PHE A 108 -7.92 -13.45 -16.74
C PHE A 108 -7.16 -14.29 -15.71
N VAL A 109 -7.75 -15.33 -15.13
CA VAL A 109 -7.05 -16.15 -14.11
C VAL A 109 -5.74 -16.74 -14.66
N PRO A 110 -5.68 -17.31 -15.87
CA PRO A 110 -4.43 -17.82 -16.42
C PRO A 110 -3.33 -16.76 -16.56
N LEU A 111 -3.68 -15.49 -16.83
CA LEU A 111 -2.71 -14.39 -16.90
C LEU A 111 -2.01 -14.19 -15.54
N LEU A 112 -2.77 -14.23 -14.45
CA LEU A 112 -2.30 -13.94 -13.09
C LEU A 112 -1.84 -15.19 -12.32
N GLU A 113 -2.09 -16.39 -12.85
CA GLU A 113 -1.93 -17.66 -12.11
C GLU A 113 -0.53 -17.87 -11.52
N GLY A 114 0.52 -17.41 -12.23
CA GLY A 114 1.89 -17.51 -11.73
C GLY A 114 2.12 -16.78 -10.40
N GLN A 115 1.31 -15.77 -10.07
CA GLN A 115 1.40 -15.02 -8.82
C GLN A 115 0.76 -15.76 -7.64
N ARG A 116 -0.17 -16.70 -7.90
CA ARG A 116 -1.00 -17.37 -6.87
C ARG A 116 -0.17 -17.97 -5.74
N ARG A 117 0.95 -18.62 -6.07
CA ARG A 117 1.79 -19.28 -5.06
C ARG A 117 2.41 -18.27 -4.09
N TYR A 118 2.88 -17.13 -4.60
CA TYR A 118 3.44 -16.05 -3.80
C TYR A 118 2.37 -15.41 -2.90
N ILE A 119 1.20 -15.13 -3.46
CA ILE A 119 0.04 -14.57 -2.75
C ILE A 119 -0.42 -15.52 -1.62
N SER A 120 -0.55 -16.81 -1.94
CA SER A 120 -1.02 -17.82 -0.98
C SER A 120 -0.04 -18.05 0.17
N ALA A 121 1.25 -17.82 -0.07
CA ALA A 121 2.34 -17.88 0.90
C ALA A 121 2.50 -16.60 1.75
N SER A 122 1.53 -15.69 1.69
CA SER A 122 1.48 -14.45 2.48
C SER A 122 0.14 -14.29 3.22
N ASP A 123 0.13 -13.54 4.31
CA ASP A 123 -1.09 -13.28 5.10
C ASP A 123 -2.02 -12.28 4.40
N LEU A 124 -1.42 -11.29 3.72
CA LEU A 124 -2.12 -10.34 2.86
C LEU A 124 -1.40 -10.19 1.52
N ALA A 125 -2.18 -9.96 0.47
CA ALA A 125 -1.70 -9.50 -0.82
C ALA A 125 -2.50 -8.28 -1.29
N ILE A 126 -1.78 -7.26 -1.76
CA ILE A 126 -2.33 -5.99 -2.23
C ILE A 126 -1.89 -5.78 -3.68
N CYS A 127 -2.87 -5.57 -4.56
CA CYS A 127 -2.65 -5.27 -5.97
C CYS A 127 -2.65 -3.76 -6.24
N HIS A 128 -2.28 -3.32 -7.44
CA HIS A 128 -2.51 -1.95 -7.90
C HIS A 128 -3.39 -1.96 -9.15
N GLN A 129 -4.64 -1.52 -9.00
CA GLN A 129 -5.60 -1.41 -10.10
C GLN A 129 -5.46 -0.03 -10.72
N GLU A 130 -4.49 0.11 -11.63
CA GLU A 130 -4.12 1.40 -12.21
C GLU A 130 -5.22 2.00 -13.10
N THR A 131 -5.91 1.15 -13.85
CA THR A 131 -6.80 1.57 -14.94
C THR A 131 -8.27 1.43 -14.57
N PRO A 132 -9.16 2.32 -15.06
CA PRO A 132 -10.58 2.17 -14.85
C PRO A 132 -11.13 1.03 -15.71
N VAL A 133 -12.14 0.34 -15.19
CA VAL A 133 -12.80 -0.76 -15.89
C VAL A 133 -14.07 -0.29 -16.59
N ALA A 134 -14.38 -0.89 -17.73
CA ALA A 134 -15.61 -0.72 -18.49
C ALA A 134 -16.79 -1.51 -17.88
N THR A 135 -17.95 -1.45 -18.53
CA THR A 135 -19.00 -2.46 -18.36
C THR A 135 -18.49 -3.83 -18.87
N PRO A 136 -19.10 -4.97 -18.45
CA PRO A 136 -18.59 -6.30 -18.80
C PRO A 136 -18.48 -6.61 -20.29
N GLU A 137 -19.25 -5.91 -21.13
CA GLU A 137 -19.27 -6.04 -22.60
C GLU A 137 -18.51 -4.90 -23.32
N GLY A 138 -17.98 -3.93 -22.58
CA GLY A 138 -17.27 -2.77 -23.13
C GLY A 138 -18.17 -1.58 -23.51
N PRO A 139 -17.65 -0.62 -24.32
CA PRO A 139 -16.46 -0.74 -25.14
C PRO A 139 -15.17 -0.73 -24.32
N PHE A 140 -14.19 -1.54 -24.75
CA PHE A 140 -12.85 -1.56 -24.15
C PHE A 140 -11.89 -0.67 -24.91
N SER A 141 -10.95 -0.07 -24.18
CA SER A 141 -9.84 0.69 -24.75
C SER A 141 -8.59 0.55 -23.89
N ALA A 142 -7.44 0.61 -24.55
CA ALA A 142 -6.12 0.64 -23.91
C ALA A 142 -5.54 2.07 -23.99
N TYR A 143 -4.21 2.17 -23.91
CA TYR A 143 -3.47 3.42 -24.08
C TYR A 143 -3.95 4.24 -25.30
N PRO A 144 -4.06 5.58 -25.19
CA PRO A 144 -3.65 6.45 -24.06
C PRO A 144 -4.73 6.70 -23.00
N SER A 145 -5.95 6.16 -23.17
CA SER A 145 -7.07 6.39 -22.26
C SER A 145 -7.81 5.07 -22.05
N PHE A 146 -7.64 4.49 -20.87
CA PHE A 146 -8.03 3.11 -20.59
C PHE A 146 -9.53 2.97 -20.25
N ASN A 147 -10.09 1.81 -20.58
CA ASN A 147 -11.42 1.35 -20.16
C ASN A 147 -11.41 -0.18 -20.25
N VAL A 148 -10.84 -0.86 -19.27
CA VAL A 148 -10.44 -2.27 -19.42
C VAL A 148 -11.55 -3.23 -18.99
N PRO A 149 -11.54 -4.51 -19.41
CA PRO A 149 -12.58 -5.44 -18.99
C PRO A 149 -12.58 -5.67 -17.46
N PRO A 150 -13.74 -5.57 -16.77
CA PRO A 150 -13.82 -5.70 -15.31
C PRO A 150 -13.47 -7.11 -14.79
N GLN A 151 -13.43 -8.11 -15.66
CA GLN A 151 -13.08 -9.49 -15.30
C GLN A 151 -11.63 -9.63 -14.79
N ILE A 152 -10.75 -8.65 -15.04
CA ILE A 152 -9.42 -8.61 -14.40
C ILE A 152 -9.54 -8.50 -12.88
N ILE A 153 -10.49 -7.71 -12.36
CA ILE A 153 -10.71 -7.53 -10.92
C ILE A 153 -11.18 -8.84 -10.28
N ALA A 154 -12.09 -9.56 -10.95
CA ALA A 154 -12.54 -10.87 -10.49
C ALA A 154 -11.37 -11.88 -10.47
N ALA A 155 -10.53 -11.90 -11.53
CA ALA A 155 -9.35 -12.75 -11.55
C ALA A 155 -8.34 -12.40 -10.45
N SER A 156 -8.15 -11.12 -10.13
CA SER A 156 -7.33 -10.67 -9.01
C SER A 156 -7.85 -11.22 -7.68
N LYS A 157 -9.17 -11.21 -7.46
CA LYS A 157 -9.75 -11.86 -6.30
C LYS A 157 -9.48 -13.37 -6.30
N ASP A 158 -9.66 -14.03 -7.44
CA ASP A 158 -9.51 -15.47 -7.58
C ASP A 158 -8.09 -15.95 -7.32
N VAL A 159 -7.05 -15.22 -7.75
CA VAL A 159 -5.65 -15.55 -7.42
C VAL A 159 -5.26 -15.25 -5.98
N GLY A 160 -6.15 -14.56 -5.25
CA GLY A 160 -6.08 -14.42 -3.80
C GLY A 160 -5.70 -13.04 -3.30
N TYR A 161 -5.85 -11.96 -4.08
CA TYR A 161 -5.68 -10.61 -3.54
C TYR A 161 -6.80 -10.29 -2.52
N GLN A 162 -6.47 -9.52 -1.48
CA GLN A 162 -7.45 -9.02 -0.51
C GLN A 162 -7.82 -7.56 -0.76
N ALA A 163 -6.90 -6.78 -1.32
CA ALA A 163 -7.11 -5.37 -1.57
C ALA A 163 -6.38 -4.92 -2.84
N CYS A 164 -6.78 -3.77 -3.37
CA CYS A 164 -6.07 -3.07 -4.42
C CYS A 164 -6.00 -1.57 -4.11
N THR A 165 -4.88 -0.95 -4.44
CA THR A 165 -4.78 0.52 -4.47
C THR A 165 -5.18 1.03 -5.86
N THR A 166 -5.54 2.31 -5.98
CA THR A 166 -6.25 2.82 -7.17
C THR A 166 -5.86 4.25 -7.59
N ALA A 167 -5.15 5.00 -6.75
CA ALA A 167 -4.69 6.33 -7.13
C ALA A 167 -3.55 6.23 -8.13
N SER A 168 -3.83 6.62 -9.37
CA SER A 168 -2.91 6.60 -10.50
C SER A 168 -3.14 7.78 -11.44
N ASN A 169 -2.25 7.90 -12.42
CA ASN A 169 -2.42 8.81 -13.54
C ASN A 169 -3.58 8.43 -14.48
N HIS A 170 -4.07 7.20 -14.41
CA HIS A 170 -5.16 6.66 -15.23
C HIS A 170 -6.52 6.59 -14.52
N THR A 171 -6.57 6.79 -13.20
CA THR A 171 -7.78 6.67 -12.36
C THR A 171 -9.03 7.30 -12.97
N ILE A 172 -8.86 8.45 -13.61
CA ILE A 172 -9.95 9.27 -14.15
C ILE A 172 -9.99 9.34 -15.68
N ASP A 173 -9.37 8.40 -16.40
CA ASP A 173 -9.44 8.31 -17.88
C ASP A 173 -10.87 8.25 -18.44
N ARG A 174 -11.82 7.89 -17.57
CA ARG A 174 -13.25 7.80 -17.85
C ARG A 174 -14.08 8.69 -16.91
N GLY A 175 -13.45 9.74 -16.39
CA GLY A 175 -14.02 10.66 -15.42
C GLY A 175 -14.52 9.99 -14.15
N THR A 176 -15.34 10.72 -13.40
CA THR A 176 -15.98 10.24 -12.16
C THR A 176 -16.77 8.94 -12.40
N GLU A 177 -17.47 8.80 -13.52
CA GLU A 177 -18.27 7.59 -13.80
C GLU A 177 -17.43 6.32 -13.93
N GLY A 178 -16.27 6.39 -14.60
CA GLY A 178 -15.38 5.24 -14.72
C GLY A 178 -14.67 4.88 -13.42
N LEU A 179 -14.30 5.90 -12.64
CA LEU A 179 -13.80 5.71 -11.28
C LEU A 179 -14.84 4.97 -10.43
N LEU A 180 -16.07 5.47 -10.36
CA LEU A 180 -17.15 4.85 -9.58
C LEU A 180 -17.44 3.42 -10.02
N ARG A 181 -17.45 3.14 -11.33
CA ARG A 181 -17.62 1.79 -11.88
C ARG A 181 -16.50 0.85 -11.46
N THR A 182 -15.28 1.35 -11.36
CA THR A 182 -14.12 0.57 -10.92
C THR A 182 -14.24 0.23 -9.44
N LEU A 183 -14.66 1.19 -8.61
CA LEU A 183 -14.96 0.92 -7.21
C LEU A 183 -16.11 -0.09 -7.05
N ASP A 184 -17.17 0.01 -7.86
CA ASP A 184 -18.29 -0.95 -7.85
C ASP A 184 -17.80 -2.37 -8.17
N ALA A 185 -16.90 -2.52 -9.14
CA ALA A 185 -16.34 -3.81 -9.52
C ALA A 185 -15.44 -4.40 -8.41
N LEU A 186 -14.62 -3.57 -7.75
CA LEU A 186 -13.79 -3.98 -6.60
C LEU A 186 -14.67 -4.43 -5.43
N ASP A 187 -15.68 -3.64 -5.07
CA ASP A 187 -16.65 -3.94 -4.01
C ASP A 187 -17.39 -5.26 -4.31
N ALA A 188 -17.87 -5.44 -5.55
CA ALA A 188 -18.58 -6.64 -5.98
C ALA A 188 -17.70 -7.90 -5.94
N ALA A 189 -16.40 -7.78 -6.23
CA ALA A 189 -15.43 -8.87 -6.10
C ALA A 189 -15.01 -9.12 -4.63
N GLY A 190 -15.39 -8.26 -3.69
CA GLY A 190 -14.93 -8.33 -2.31
C GLY A 190 -13.44 -8.04 -2.16
N LEU A 191 -12.90 -7.17 -3.03
CA LEU A 191 -11.57 -6.58 -2.91
C LEU A 191 -11.70 -5.25 -2.18
N LYS A 192 -10.97 -5.09 -1.07
CA LYS A 192 -10.89 -3.79 -0.41
C LYS A 192 -10.08 -2.82 -1.27
N HIS A 193 -10.32 -1.52 -1.12
CA HIS A 193 -9.58 -0.55 -1.92
C HIS A 193 -9.40 0.79 -1.22
N THR A 194 -8.41 1.54 -1.68
CA THR A 194 -8.09 2.91 -1.25
C THR A 194 -7.44 3.68 -2.40
N GLY A 195 -7.33 5.00 -2.25
CA GLY A 195 -6.68 5.88 -3.24
C GLY A 195 -7.65 6.62 -4.15
N SER A 196 -8.89 6.12 -4.31
CA SER A 196 -9.97 6.84 -4.99
C SER A 196 -11.31 6.62 -4.29
N TYR A 197 -12.21 7.60 -4.38
CA TYR A 197 -13.35 7.71 -3.47
C TYR A 197 -14.63 8.18 -4.12
N ARG A 198 -15.75 7.73 -3.56
CA ARG A 198 -17.11 8.11 -3.98
C ARG A 198 -17.60 9.42 -3.39
N THR A 199 -17.08 9.77 -2.21
CA THR A 199 -17.46 10.96 -1.45
C THR A 199 -16.26 11.52 -0.69
N GLU A 200 -16.33 12.81 -0.33
CA GLU A 200 -15.33 13.44 0.54
C GLU A 200 -15.27 12.82 1.94
N ALA A 201 -16.37 12.25 2.42
CA ALA A 201 -16.36 11.53 3.69
C ALA A 201 -15.53 10.24 3.58
N ALA A 202 -15.70 9.48 2.49
CA ALA A 202 -14.94 8.28 2.22
C ALA A 202 -13.44 8.55 2.04
N SER A 203 -13.04 9.69 1.46
CA SER A 203 -11.62 10.02 1.29
C SER A 203 -10.86 10.27 2.59
N LYS A 204 -11.59 10.46 3.70
CA LYS A 204 -11.06 10.63 5.06
C LYS A 204 -10.99 9.31 5.85
N GLU A 205 -11.52 8.23 5.30
CA GLU A 205 -11.42 6.90 5.89
C GLU A 205 -10.04 6.29 5.58
N ILE A 206 -9.53 5.47 6.52
CA ILE A 206 -8.27 4.75 6.34
C ILE A 206 -8.61 3.29 6.03
N LEU A 207 -8.04 2.76 4.94
CA LEU A 207 -8.11 1.33 4.69
C LEU A 207 -7.29 0.58 5.74
N LEU A 208 -7.98 -0.18 6.59
CA LEU A 208 -7.39 -1.07 7.59
C LEU A 208 -7.67 -2.54 7.21
N LEU A 209 -6.61 -3.29 6.95
CA LEU A 209 -6.63 -4.72 6.65
C LEU A 209 -6.19 -5.51 7.87
N LYS A 210 -6.97 -6.53 8.25
CA LYS A 210 -6.66 -7.36 9.43
C LYS A 210 -5.98 -8.65 9.02
N THR A 211 -4.92 -9.00 9.74
CA THR A 211 -4.32 -10.34 9.74
C THR A 211 -4.55 -10.99 11.11
N PRO A 212 -4.23 -12.28 11.30
CA PRO A 212 -4.31 -12.90 12.62
C PRO A 212 -3.43 -12.20 13.67
N ALA A 213 -2.35 -11.53 13.23
CA ALA A 213 -1.36 -10.94 14.12
C ALA A 213 -1.38 -9.41 14.18
N ALA A 214 -1.87 -8.70 13.15
CA ALA A 214 -1.74 -7.24 13.07
C ALA A 214 -2.87 -6.57 12.27
N THR A 215 -3.02 -5.26 12.47
CA THR A 215 -3.80 -4.36 11.60
C THR A 215 -2.88 -3.56 10.71
N VAL A 216 -3.02 -3.70 9.38
CA VAL A 216 -2.22 -3.04 8.36
C VAL A 216 -3.02 -1.90 7.73
N ALA A 217 -2.50 -0.67 7.81
CA ALA A 217 -3.05 0.47 7.08
C ALA A 217 -2.35 0.67 5.74
N VAL A 218 -3.09 1.11 4.73
CA VAL A 218 -2.57 1.43 3.39
C VAL A 218 -2.90 2.88 3.07
N ILE A 219 -1.90 3.68 2.72
CA ILE A 219 -2.04 5.10 2.39
C ILE A 219 -1.31 5.34 1.07
N GLU A 220 -2.07 5.74 0.05
CA GLU A 220 -1.58 5.96 -1.30
C GLU A 220 -1.65 7.43 -1.68
N GLY A 221 -0.80 7.85 -2.62
CA GLY A 221 -0.97 9.08 -3.39
C GLY A 221 -0.36 8.96 -4.79
N THR A 222 -0.93 9.66 -5.77
CA THR A 222 -0.42 9.73 -7.15
C THR A 222 0.10 11.12 -7.51
N TYR A 223 1.11 11.19 -8.39
CA TYR A 223 1.73 12.46 -8.80
C TYR A 223 0.86 13.33 -9.72
N GLY A 224 -0.16 12.76 -10.37
CA GLY A 224 -1.03 13.48 -11.29
C GLY A 224 -1.94 12.55 -12.11
N HIS A 225 -2.60 13.10 -13.15
CA HIS A 225 -3.68 12.42 -13.90
C HIS A 225 -3.60 12.58 -15.42
N ASN A 226 -2.41 12.53 -16.02
CA ASN A 226 -2.21 12.68 -17.47
C ASN A 226 -2.83 13.97 -18.05
N GLY A 227 -2.79 15.07 -17.28
CA GLY A 227 -3.35 16.37 -17.67
C GLY A 227 -4.87 16.50 -17.48
N GLN A 228 -5.54 15.47 -16.98
CA GLN A 228 -6.95 15.53 -16.57
C GLN A 228 -7.10 16.17 -15.19
N ILE A 229 -8.25 16.75 -14.93
CA ILE A 229 -8.58 17.39 -13.64
C ILE A 229 -9.76 16.62 -13.04
N PRO A 230 -9.61 16.02 -11.84
CA PRO A 230 -10.73 15.40 -11.14
C PRO A 230 -11.86 16.41 -10.91
N GLU A 231 -13.11 15.97 -11.07
CA GLU A 231 -14.28 16.83 -10.84
C GLU A 231 -14.31 17.38 -9.40
N TYR A 232 -13.81 16.60 -8.45
CA TYR A 232 -13.62 17.01 -7.07
C TYR A 232 -12.22 16.64 -6.57
N PRO A 233 -11.57 17.47 -5.73
CA PRO A 233 -10.21 17.25 -5.26
C PRO A 233 -10.06 16.06 -4.31
N TRP A 234 -11.17 15.49 -3.82
CA TRP A 234 -11.17 14.33 -2.94
C TRP A 234 -11.38 13.01 -3.69
N LEU A 235 -11.60 13.03 -5.01
CA LEU A 235 -11.86 11.82 -5.79
C LEU A 235 -10.65 10.88 -5.82
N VAL A 236 -9.44 11.42 -5.84
CA VAL A 236 -8.18 10.67 -5.93
C VAL A 236 -7.21 11.24 -4.92
N ASP A 237 -6.46 10.38 -4.23
CA ASP A 237 -5.40 10.84 -3.33
C ASP A 237 -4.17 11.31 -4.12
N GLU A 238 -3.80 12.56 -3.91
CA GLU A 238 -2.60 13.18 -4.49
C GLU A 238 -1.35 12.84 -3.67
N LEU A 239 -0.19 12.84 -4.32
CA LEU A 239 1.12 12.63 -3.69
C LEU A 239 1.55 13.89 -2.93
N ASP A 240 0.94 14.10 -1.75
CA ASP A 240 1.28 15.14 -0.80
C ASP A 240 1.79 14.50 0.52
N PRO A 241 3.10 14.63 0.84
CA PRO A 241 3.67 14.05 2.04
C PRO A 241 2.96 14.50 3.33
N ALA A 242 2.52 15.74 3.43
CA ALA A 242 1.87 16.25 4.63
C ALA A 242 0.50 15.60 4.84
N VAL A 243 -0.27 15.43 3.77
CA VAL A 243 -1.57 14.73 3.79
C VAL A 243 -1.38 13.25 4.13
N MET A 244 -0.44 12.58 3.47
CA MET A 244 -0.14 11.17 3.73
C MET A 244 0.30 10.94 5.19
N ILE A 245 1.16 11.81 5.74
CA ILE A 245 1.58 11.75 7.15
C ILE A 245 0.40 11.98 8.10
N ALA A 246 -0.52 12.89 7.77
CA ALA A 246 -1.72 13.11 8.57
C ALA A 246 -2.63 11.86 8.59
N LYS A 247 -2.85 11.24 7.43
CA LYS A 247 -3.56 9.95 7.32
C LYS A 247 -2.85 8.85 8.11
N ALA A 248 -1.52 8.82 8.10
CA ALA A 248 -0.75 7.82 8.85
C ALA A 248 -0.90 7.98 10.36
N LYS A 249 -0.92 9.22 10.87
CA LYS A 249 -1.23 9.50 12.28
C LYS A 249 -2.65 9.06 12.64
N GLN A 250 -3.63 9.31 11.78
CA GLN A 250 -5.01 8.83 11.97
C GLN A 250 -5.08 7.30 11.97
N ALA A 251 -4.35 6.63 11.09
CA ALA A 251 -4.25 5.17 11.04
C ALA A 251 -3.70 4.62 12.36
N ARG A 252 -2.59 5.18 12.86
CA ARG A 252 -2.00 4.80 14.16
C ARG A 252 -2.98 5.02 15.31
N ALA A 253 -3.64 6.18 15.36
CA ALA A 253 -4.66 6.47 16.36
C ALA A 253 -5.87 5.52 16.30
N SER A 254 -6.13 4.95 15.11
CA SER A 254 -7.19 3.95 14.87
C SER A 254 -6.72 2.50 15.11
N GLY A 255 -5.52 2.31 15.64
CA GLY A 255 -4.99 0.99 16.01
C GLY A 255 -4.20 0.27 14.91
N ALA A 256 -3.70 0.98 13.88
CA ALA A 256 -2.82 0.38 12.89
C ALA A 256 -1.45 0.00 13.51
N ASP A 257 -1.14 -1.29 13.46
CA ASP A 257 0.14 -1.88 13.85
C ASP A 257 1.23 -1.61 12.80
N ILE A 258 0.85 -1.64 11.53
CA ILE A 258 1.72 -1.46 10.36
C ILE A 258 1.09 -0.40 9.46
N VAL A 259 1.88 0.52 8.92
CA VAL A 259 1.41 1.52 7.96
C VAL A 259 2.27 1.44 6.71
N LEU A 260 1.64 1.13 5.58
CA LEU A 260 2.25 1.08 4.26
C LEU A 260 1.98 2.38 3.52
N GLY A 261 3.04 3.03 3.05
CA GLY A 261 2.97 4.18 2.15
C GLY A 261 3.10 3.74 0.70
N VAL A 262 2.24 4.23 -0.19
CA VAL A 262 2.20 3.84 -1.60
C VAL A 262 2.33 5.08 -2.46
N MET A 263 3.30 5.08 -3.39
CA MET A 263 3.55 6.20 -4.29
C MET A 263 3.31 5.77 -5.74
N HIS A 264 2.31 6.35 -6.41
CA HIS A 264 2.18 6.21 -7.87
C HIS A 264 2.85 7.40 -8.54
N ALA A 265 4.16 7.33 -8.74
CA ALA A 265 5.00 8.45 -9.18
C ALA A 265 6.36 7.98 -9.73
N GLY A 266 7.04 8.88 -10.44
CA GLY A 266 8.36 8.63 -11.03
C GLY A 266 8.39 8.92 -12.52
N ASP A 267 9.54 8.66 -13.14
CA ASP A 267 9.67 8.77 -14.60
C ASP A 267 9.43 7.38 -15.22
N GLU A 268 8.53 7.30 -16.21
CA GLU A 268 8.26 6.04 -16.91
C GLU A 268 9.54 5.46 -17.55
N TYR A 269 9.69 4.14 -17.41
CA TYR A 269 10.80 3.34 -17.96
C TYR A 269 12.19 3.71 -17.43
N ALA A 270 12.26 4.36 -16.27
CA ALA A 270 13.52 4.70 -15.61
C ALA A 270 14.17 3.49 -14.89
N SER A 271 15.45 3.62 -14.53
CA SER A 271 16.17 2.67 -13.66
C SER A 271 16.53 3.25 -12.30
N GLU A 272 16.22 4.51 -12.05
CA GLU A 272 16.54 5.23 -10.81
C GLU A 272 15.33 6.09 -10.40
N PRO A 273 15.10 6.29 -9.09
CA PRO A 273 14.00 7.12 -8.63
C PRO A 273 14.30 8.61 -8.84
N ASN A 274 13.30 9.37 -9.27
CA ASN A 274 13.44 10.81 -9.43
C ASN A 274 13.42 11.54 -8.06
N ALA A 275 13.72 12.84 -8.07
CA ALA A 275 13.80 13.63 -6.85
C ALA A 275 12.48 13.66 -6.05
N GLN A 276 11.33 13.75 -6.73
CA GLN A 276 10.02 13.75 -6.06
C GLN A 276 9.78 12.44 -5.29
N GLN A 277 10.10 11.30 -5.89
CA GLN A 277 9.98 9.99 -5.25
C GLN A 277 10.86 9.91 -3.99
N GLN A 278 12.14 10.28 -4.10
CA GLN A 278 13.09 10.22 -2.97
C GLN A 278 12.70 11.17 -1.84
N GLU A 279 12.42 12.44 -2.16
CA GLU A 279 12.03 13.45 -1.17
C GLU A 279 10.73 13.08 -0.45
N THR A 280 9.74 12.58 -1.19
CA THR A 280 8.48 12.11 -0.61
C THR A 280 8.72 10.91 0.30
N ALA A 281 9.39 9.86 -0.20
CA ALA A 281 9.63 8.65 0.57
C ALA A 281 10.42 8.94 1.86
N HIS A 282 11.48 9.75 1.79
CA HIS A 282 12.27 10.13 2.96
C HIS A 282 11.45 10.96 3.95
N ALA A 283 10.60 11.89 3.50
CA ALA A 283 9.70 12.64 4.37
C ALA A 283 8.69 11.73 5.09
N LEU A 284 8.14 10.72 4.39
CA LEU A 284 7.25 9.74 4.98
C LEU A 284 7.98 8.90 6.05
N VAL A 285 9.19 8.40 5.78
CA VAL A 285 10.01 7.69 6.78
C VAL A 285 10.33 8.57 7.98
N ASP A 286 10.77 9.81 7.74
CA ASP A 286 11.19 10.76 8.78
C ASP A 286 10.05 11.18 9.72
N SER A 287 8.80 11.02 9.30
CA SER A 287 7.64 11.21 10.17
C SER A 287 7.53 10.18 11.30
N GLY A 288 8.22 9.04 11.17
CA GLY A 288 8.15 7.90 12.09
C GLY A 288 6.82 7.16 12.07
N GLN A 289 5.91 7.46 11.13
CA GLN A 289 4.58 6.84 11.09
C GLN A 289 4.52 5.59 10.21
N PHE A 290 5.35 5.53 9.17
CA PHE A 290 5.33 4.48 8.14
C PHE A 290 6.28 3.33 8.50
N THR A 291 5.84 2.09 8.26
CA THR A 291 6.63 0.88 8.51
C THR A 291 7.32 0.38 7.24
N MET A 292 6.80 0.72 6.06
CA MET A 292 7.39 0.45 4.75
C MET A 292 6.76 1.38 3.71
N ILE A 293 7.51 1.69 2.64
CA ILE A 293 7.02 2.42 1.48
C ILE A 293 7.25 1.57 0.23
N TYR A 294 6.30 1.57 -0.70
CA TYR A 294 6.47 1.00 -2.03
C TYR A 294 5.86 1.90 -3.12
N GLY A 295 6.28 1.71 -4.37
CA GLY A 295 5.89 2.56 -5.48
C GLY A 295 5.54 1.84 -6.77
N HIS A 296 4.83 2.57 -7.62
CA HIS A 296 4.20 2.17 -8.88
C HIS A 296 4.55 3.18 -9.98
N HIS A 297 3.80 3.19 -11.09
CA HIS A 297 3.84 4.17 -12.19
C HIS A 297 5.00 4.03 -13.17
N THR A 298 6.23 3.81 -12.71
CA THR A 298 7.39 3.85 -13.61
C THR A 298 7.37 2.74 -14.65
N HIS A 299 6.48 1.74 -14.50
CA HIS A 299 6.39 0.57 -15.38
C HIS A 299 7.71 -0.18 -15.54
N SER A 300 8.66 0.09 -14.65
CA SER A 300 9.99 -0.51 -14.58
C SER A 300 10.31 -0.79 -13.11
N VAL A 301 11.15 -1.80 -12.88
CA VAL A 301 11.68 -2.03 -11.53
C VAL A 301 12.66 -0.90 -11.20
N LEU A 302 12.50 -0.30 -10.01
CA LEU A 302 13.42 0.68 -9.45
C LEU A 302 14.13 0.10 -8.21
N PRO A 303 15.20 0.78 -7.73
CA PRO A 303 15.98 0.31 -6.59
C PRO A 303 15.18 0.14 -5.30
N ILE A 304 15.72 -0.69 -4.41
CA ILE A 304 15.25 -0.80 -3.02
C ILE A 304 16.28 -0.13 -2.11
N GLU A 305 15.79 0.74 -1.24
CA GLU A 305 16.59 1.46 -0.25
C GLU A 305 16.17 1.04 1.16
N ASN A 306 17.15 0.84 2.05
CA ASN A 306 16.91 0.83 3.49
C ASN A 306 17.28 2.21 4.04
N TYR A 307 16.28 3.06 4.27
CA TYR A 307 16.49 4.41 4.78
C TYR A 307 16.12 4.45 6.26
N LYS A 308 17.13 4.66 7.13
CA LYS A 308 16.97 4.71 8.60
C LYS A 308 16.23 3.49 9.20
N GLY A 309 16.46 2.30 8.65
CA GLY A 309 15.82 1.06 9.10
C GLY A 309 14.42 0.82 8.52
N THR A 310 13.92 1.67 7.63
CA THR A 310 12.64 1.50 6.93
C THR A 310 12.90 1.21 5.45
N TRP A 311 12.20 0.19 4.92
CA TRP A 311 12.32 -0.19 3.51
C TRP A 311 11.51 0.73 2.61
N ILE A 312 12.13 1.14 1.51
CA ILE A 312 11.52 1.89 0.41
C ILE A 312 11.76 1.09 -0.87
N VAL A 313 10.68 0.68 -1.53
CA VAL A 313 10.71 0.05 -2.86
C VAL A 313 10.21 1.07 -3.87
N TYR A 314 11.09 1.70 -4.64
CA TYR A 314 10.69 2.88 -5.41
C TYR A 314 9.74 2.59 -6.58
N GLY A 315 9.78 1.38 -7.14
CA GLY A 315 9.01 1.00 -8.32
C GLY A 315 8.96 -0.50 -8.47
N LEU A 316 7.75 -1.05 -8.45
CA LEU A 316 7.50 -2.48 -8.60
C LEU A 316 7.43 -2.92 -10.08
N GLY A 317 7.51 -2.00 -11.03
CA GLY A 317 7.29 -2.29 -12.45
C GLY A 317 5.88 -2.81 -12.73
N ASN A 318 5.72 -3.53 -13.84
CA ASN A 318 4.41 -4.04 -14.24
C ASN A 318 4.10 -5.40 -13.61
N GLY A 319 2.94 -5.49 -12.96
CA GLY A 319 2.35 -6.77 -12.55
C GLY A 319 1.69 -7.50 -13.72
N VAL A 320 1.06 -6.76 -14.64
CA VAL A 320 0.63 -7.20 -15.98
C VAL A 320 0.66 -6.02 -16.95
N THR A 321 1.14 -6.26 -18.17
CA THR A 321 1.17 -5.26 -19.25
C THR A 321 1.33 -5.94 -20.61
N GLU A 322 1.19 -5.19 -21.71
CA GLU A 322 1.64 -5.67 -23.01
C GLU A 322 3.18 -5.74 -23.10
N LEU A 323 3.70 -6.58 -24.00
CA LEU A 323 5.13 -6.60 -24.28
C LEU A 323 5.50 -5.40 -25.17
N SER A 324 6.26 -4.47 -24.61
CA SER A 324 6.89 -3.37 -25.34
C SER A 324 8.09 -3.89 -26.15
N PRO A 325 8.16 -3.60 -27.46
CA PRO A 325 9.34 -3.90 -28.27
C PRO A 325 10.44 -2.84 -28.11
N TRP A 326 10.15 -1.71 -27.46
CA TRP A 326 11.04 -0.55 -27.37
C TRP A 326 11.68 -0.40 -26.00
N TYR A 327 10.93 -0.70 -24.95
CA TYR A 327 11.36 -0.54 -23.57
C TYR A 327 11.40 -1.90 -22.90
N VAL A 328 12.58 -2.51 -22.83
CA VAL A 328 12.75 -3.84 -22.22
C VAL A 328 12.27 -3.83 -20.76
N VAL A 329 12.59 -2.77 -20.02
CA VAL A 329 12.20 -2.61 -18.61
C VAL A 329 10.68 -2.54 -18.40
N ASN A 330 9.90 -2.16 -19.42
CA ASN A 330 8.43 -2.19 -19.36
C ASN A 330 7.89 -3.61 -19.17
N ASN A 331 8.63 -4.61 -19.64
CA ASN A 331 8.16 -6.00 -19.65
C ASN A 331 8.46 -6.72 -18.34
N GLU A 332 9.05 -6.01 -17.37
CA GLU A 332 9.54 -6.55 -16.11
C GLU A 332 8.72 -6.05 -14.95
N GLY A 333 8.63 -6.89 -13.92
CA GLY A 333 7.98 -6.56 -12.68
C GLY A 333 8.70 -7.17 -11.50
N LEU A 334 8.42 -6.62 -10.33
CA LEU A 334 8.91 -7.05 -9.04
C LEU A 334 7.71 -7.35 -8.14
N LEU A 335 7.62 -8.59 -7.67
CA LEU A 335 6.76 -8.93 -6.55
C LEU A 335 7.60 -8.80 -5.27
N VAL A 336 7.10 -8.09 -4.27
CA VAL A 336 7.78 -7.93 -2.98
C VAL A 336 6.93 -8.54 -1.87
N ARG A 337 7.56 -9.29 -0.97
CA ARG A 337 6.98 -9.74 0.28
C ARG A 337 7.78 -9.17 1.44
N ALA A 338 7.11 -8.39 2.29
CA ALA A 338 7.65 -7.95 3.57
C ALA A 338 7.04 -8.80 4.69
N GLN A 339 7.87 -9.36 5.57
CA GLN A 339 7.41 -9.88 6.85
C GLN A 339 7.65 -8.80 7.90
N PHE A 340 6.62 -8.52 8.70
CA PHE A 340 6.68 -7.61 9.83
C PHE A 340 6.64 -8.40 11.12
N SER A 341 7.41 -7.97 12.11
CA SER A 341 7.45 -8.60 13.43
C SER A 341 7.26 -7.55 14.53
N GLN A 342 6.57 -7.92 15.60
CA GLN A 342 6.42 -7.08 16.78
C GLN A 342 7.55 -7.36 17.77
N ASN A 343 8.27 -6.32 18.20
CA ASN A 343 9.24 -6.43 19.29
C ASN A 343 8.55 -6.40 20.68
N GLU A 344 9.32 -6.61 21.74
CA GLU A 344 8.80 -6.63 23.12
C GLU A 344 8.18 -5.29 23.57
N ALA A 345 8.60 -4.18 22.97
CA ALA A 345 8.02 -2.85 23.21
C ALA A 345 6.70 -2.61 22.44
N GLY A 346 6.23 -3.59 21.68
CA GLY A 346 5.01 -3.51 20.88
C GLY A 346 5.19 -2.83 19.52
N GLN A 347 6.40 -2.42 19.16
CA GLN A 347 6.68 -1.76 17.88
C GLN A 347 6.84 -2.79 16.76
N TRP A 348 6.22 -2.50 15.62
CA TRP A 348 6.31 -3.31 14.41
C TRP A 348 7.34 -2.75 13.44
N THR A 349 8.21 -3.61 12.94
CA THR A 349 9.17 -3.32 11.87
C THR A 349 9.19 -4.44 10.85
N ALA A 350 9.65 -4.15 9.63
CA ALA A 350 9.88 -5.17 8.62
C ALA A 350 11.12 -6.00 9.00
N SER A 351 10.91 -7.25 9.40
CA SER A 351 11.95 -8.19 9.82
C SER A 351 12.58 -8.97 8.66
N ASP A 352 11.88 -9.06 7.52
CA ASP A 352 12.38 -9.66 6.28
C ASP A 352 11.80 -8.89 5.09
N LEU A 353 12.62 -8.70 4.05
CA LEU A 353 12.18 -8.16 2.76
C LEU A 353 12.70 -9.09 1.66
N ALA A 354 11.77 -9.77 0.99
CA ALA A 354 12.08 -10.68 -0.10
C ALA A 354 11.40 -10.23 -1.39
N TRP A 355 12.05 -10.42 -2.54
CA TRP A 355 11.55 -9.96 -3.84
C TRP A 355 11.69 -11.03 -4.92
N ALA A 356 10.73 -11.13 -5.84
CA ALA A 356 10.76 -12.05 -6.98
C ALA A 356 10.70 -11.25 -8.29
N PRO A 357 11.71 -11.38 -9.17
CA PRO A 357 11.66 -10.78 -10.49
C PRO A 357 10.67 -11.55 -11.37
N SER A 358 10.04 -10.83 -12.29
CA SER A 358 9.03 -11.39 -13.18
C SER A 358 9.04 -10.72 -14.53
N VAL A 359 8.47 -11.42 -15.51
CA VAL A 359 8.24 -10.93 -16.86
C VAL A 359 6.82 -11.30 -17.30
N ILE A 360 6.29 -10.52 -18.24
CA ILE A 360 5.16 -10.96 -19.05
C ILE A 360 5.68 -11.69 -20.27
N VAL A 361 5.26 -12.95 -20.42
CA VAL A 361 5.49 -13.74 -21.63
C VAL A 361 4.28 -13.63 -22.55
N ARG A 362 4.45 -13.95 -23.83
CA ARG A 362 3.37 -14.00 -24.83
C ARG A 362 3.24 -15.40 -25.41
N ASP A 363 2.13 -15.64 -26.11
CA ASP A 363 1.82 -16.90 -26.80
C ASP A 363 1.85 -18.15 -25.90
N PRO A 364 1.12 -18.15 -24.76
CA PRO A 364 0.08 -17.19 -24.37
C PRO A 364 0.56 -16.09 -23.41
N TYR A 365 -0.22 -15.00 -23.25
CA TYR A 365 0.07 -13.95 -22.26
C TYR A 365 -0.02 -14.47 -20.82
N ARG A 366 1.11 -14.50 -20.09
CA ARG A 366 1.18 -14.99 -18.70
C ARG A 366 2.18 -14.18 -17.89
N TRP A 367 1.90 -13.98 -16.61
CA TRP A 367 2.91 -13.58 -15.64
C TRP A 367 3.80 -14.77 -15.31
N CYS A 368 5.11 -14.58 -15.34
CA CYS A 368 6.09 -15.64 -15.08
C CYS A 368 7.26 -15.10 -14.24
N SER A 369 7.63 -15.81 -13.17
CA SER A 369 8.79 -15.41 -12.37
C SER A 369 10.08 -15.93 -12.98
N VAL A 370 11.06 -15.04 -13.10
CA VAL A 370 12.44 -15.39 -13.51
C VAL A 370 13.37 -15.56 -12.30
N ALA A 371 12.81 -15.73 -11.09
CA ALA A 371 13.59 -16.06 -9.90
C ALA A 371 14.39 -17.35 -10.12
N SER A 372 15.52 -17.54 -9.41
CA SER A 372 16.38 -18.72 -9.63
C SER A 372 15.70 -20.06 -9.45
N ASP A 373 14.63 -20.11 -8.67
CA ASP A 373 13.91 -21.35 -8.43
C ASP A 373 12.82 -21.66 -9.46
N ALA A 374 12.62 -20.77 -10.44
CA ALA A 374 11.81 -20.97 -11.64
C ALA A 374 10.49 -21.73 -11.39
N PRO A 375 9.58 -21.20 -10.56
CA PRO A 375 8.39 -21.96 -10.14
C PRO A 375 7.42 -22.26 -11.29
N GLN A 376 7.48 -21.54 -12.41
CA GLN A 376 6.75 -21.82 -13.64
C GLN A 376 7.60 -22.49 -14.73
N GLY A 377 8.84 -22.87 -14.42
CA GLY A 377 9.84 -23.29 -15.40
C GLY A 377 10.47 -22.09 -16.11
N VAL A 378 11.03 -22.34 -17.30
CA VAL A 378 11.61 -21.29 -18.15
C VAL A 378 10.49 -20.43 -18.72
N CYS A 379 10.59 -19.11 -18.55
CA CYS A 379 9.59 -18.15 -19.02
C CYS A 379 9.72 -17.89 -20.52
N ALA A 380 10.89 -17.43 -20.97
CA ALA A 380 11.17 -17.16 -22.38
C ALA A 380 12.28 -18.05 -22.93
N SER A 381 13.45 -18.01 -22.29
CA SER A 381 14.56 -18.92 -22.57
C SER A 381 15.56 -18.84 -21.40
N PRO A 382 16.40 -19.86 -21.16
CA PRO A 382 17.36 -19.79 -20.06
C PRO A 382 18.28 -18.55 -20.11
N ALA A 383 18.64 -18.08 -21.31
CA ALA A 383 19.47 -16.90 -21.48
C ALA A 383 18.69 -15.60 -21.20
N ALA A 384 17.47 -15.46 -21.74
CA ALA A 384 16.63 -14.28 -21.55
C ALA A 384 16.17 -14.13 -20.09
N ASP A 385 15.82 -15.23 -19.44
CA ASP A 385 15.41 -15.25 -18.04
C ASP A 385 16.59 -14.85 -17.14
N ALA A 386 17.79 -15.37 -17.41
CA ALA A 386 19.00 -15.00 -16.68
C ALA A 386 19.39 -13.53 -16.88
N GLU A 387 19.24 -12.98 -18.10
CA GLU A 387 19.50 -11.57 -18.39
C GLU A 387 18.53 -10.65 -17.63
N THR A 388 17.24 -10.98 -17.67
CA THR A 388 16.20 -10.25 -16.94
C THR A 388 16.47 -10.27 -15.44
N ARG A 389 16.70 -11.46 -14.86
CA ARG A 389 17.02 -11.60 -13.44
C ARG A 389 18.26 -10.79 -13.04
N LEU A 390 19.32 -10.80 -13.86
CA LEU A 390 20.54 -10.03 -13.60
C LEU A 390 20.27 -8.52 -13.63
N ARG A 391 19.53 -8.04 -14.63
CA ARG A 391 19.13 -6.63 -14.75
C ARG A 391 18.28 -6.19 -13.55
N THR A 392 17.23 -6.95 -13.22
CA THR A 392 16.38 -6.65 -12.05
C THR A 392 17.18 -6.63 -10.77
N ARG A 393 18.04 -7.63 -10.52
CA ARG A 393 18.92 -7.66 -9.34
C ARG A 393 19.83 -6.44 -9.27
N THR A 394 20.44 -6.07 -10.38
CA THR A 394 21.37 -4.95 -10.46
C THR A 394 20.70 -3.64 -10.06
N VAL A 395 19.46 -3.42 -10.53
CA VAL A 395 18.67 -2.24 -10.17
C VAL A 395 18.21 -2.31 -8.71
N VAL A 396 17.61 -3.42 -8.28
CA VAL A 396 17.15 -3.60 -6.90
C VAL A 396 18.25 -3.34 -5.88
N GLU A 397 19.48 -3.79 -6.16
CA GLU A 397 20.62 -3.68 -5.25
C GLU A 397 21.38 -2.35 -5.35
N SER A 398 21.07 -1.47 -6.32
CA SER A 398 21.86 -0.25 -6.59
C SER A 398 21.86 0.76 -5.43
N MET A 399 20.85 0.72 -4.55
CA MET A 399 20.76 1.54 -3.33
C MET A 399 20.99 0.73 -2.03
N GLY A 400 21.76 -0.36 -2.12
CA GLY A 400 22.25 -1.09 -0.95
C GLY A 400 21.31 -2.14 -0.36
N ALA A 401 20.25 -2.51 -1.08
CA ALA A 401 19.23 -3.47 -0.62
C ALA A 401 19.82 -4.79 -0.09
N ALA A 402 20.72 -5.42 -0.85
CA ALA A 402 21.35 -6.68 -0.46
C ALA A 402 22.22 -6.55 0.79
N ALA A 403 22.98 -5.46 0.91
CA ALA A 403 23.80 -5.19 2.10
C ALA A 403 22.94 -4.96 3.35
N ALA A 404 21.74 -4.41 3.19
CA ALA A 404 20.76 -4.23 4.24
C ALA A 404 19.91 -5.50 4.53
N GLY A 405 20.11 -6.59 3.76
CA GLY A 405 19.48 -7.90 4.00
C GLY A 405 18.27 -8.22 3.14
N ALA A 406 17.91 -7.38 2.15
CA ALA A 406 16.91 -7.76 1.16
C ALA A 406 17.43 -8.92 0.29
N ARG A 407 16.55 -9.84 -0.07
CA ARG A 407 16.94 -11.08 -0.76
C ARG A 407 15.93 -11.50 -1.82
N GLU A 408 16.39 -12.34 -2.75
CA GLU A 408 15.48 -12.96 -3.71
C GLU A 408 14.54 -13.96 -3.02
N LEU A 409 13.26 -13.92 -3.39
CA LEU A 409 12.20 -14.77 -2.89
C LEU A 409 12.13 -16.06 -3.70
N LEU A 410 12.54 -17.16 -3.08
CA LEU A 410 12.48 -18.50 -3.66
C LEU A 410 11.22 -19.22 -3.13
N VAL A 411 10.08 -18.98 -3.79
CA VAL A 411 8.76 -19.48 -3.36
C VAL A 411 8.67 -21.01 -3.33
N THR A 412 9.54 -21.71 -4.07
CA THR A 412 9.64 -23.17 -4.01
C THR A 412 10.21 -23.68 -2.69
N GLN A 413 10.93 -22.83 -1.95
CA GLN A 413 11.55 -23.13 -0.66
C GLN A 413 10.68 -22.70 0.53
N GLU A 414 9.61 -21.95 0.27
CA GLU A 414 8.62 -21.55 1.27
C GLU A 414 7.69 -22.73 1.58
N LYS A 415 7.37 -22.91 2.86
CA LYS A 415 6.57 -24.04 3.37
C LYS A 415 5.08 -23.78 3.33
#